data_AF-M1H4P4-F1
#
_entry.id   AF-M1H4P4-F1
#
_cell.length_a   1.000
_cell.length_b   1.000
_cell.length_c   1.000
_cell.angle_alpha   90.00
_cell.angle_beta   90.00
_cell.angle_gamma   90.00
#
_symmetry.space_group_name_H-M   'P 1'
#
loop_
_entity.id
_entity.type
_entity.pdbx_description
1 polymer ?
#
loop_
_entity_poly.entity_id
_entity_poly.type
_entity_poly.pdbx_seq_one_letter_code
_entity_poly.pdbx_strand_id
1 'polypeptide(L)'
;MKEVITKQTRKFKKKRKKMISNSLSENVAGFVSHKVHQTFKLNPSLSQKKDSLTLVKNIMMNIIKNFFDEKYRKIKMSNQKFSEKIIYVPGAFDLLLHSGFRTDGENAYLPMDVKVEVLDLVLSIIEGYVGIHIES
;
A
#
# COMPACT_ATOMS: atom_id res chain seq x y z
N MET A 1 28.05 -19.98 -30.46
CA MET A 1 28.02 -18.50 -30.35
C MET A 1 26.63 -17.92 -30.07
N LYS A 2 25.57 -18.30 -30.81
CA LYS A 2 24.20 -17.77 -30.62
C LYS A 2 23.60 -17.99 -29.21
N GLU A 3 23.89 -19.10 -28.55
CA GLU A 3 23.40 -19.42 -27.19
C GLU A 3 24.01 -18.57 -26.06
N VAL A 4 25.27 -18.16 -26.21
CA VAL A 4 25.99 -17.36 -25.19
C VAL A 4 25.43 -15.92 -25.18
N ILE A 5 25.17 -15.37 -26.36
CA ILE A 5 24.59 -14.04 -26.57
C ILE A 5 23.14 -13.98 -26.03
N THR A 6 22.35 -15.04 -26.22
CA THR A 6 20.97 -15.13 -25.69
C THR A 6 20.93 -15.28 -24.16
N LYS A 7 21.89 -15.98 -23.54
CA LYS A 7 21.99 -16.07 -22.07
C LYS A 7 22.42 -14.73 -21.44
N GLN A 8 23.40 -14.04 -22.04
CA GLN A 8 23.83 -12.71 -21.55
C GLN A 8 22.73 -11.65 -21.66
N THR A 9 22.03 -11.59 -22.79
CA THR A 9 20.92 -10.64 -22.99
C THR A 9 19.75 -10.89 -22.03
N ARG A 10 19.43 -12.16 -21.72
CA ARG A 10 18.45 -12.51 -20.66
C ARG A 10 18.91 -12.06 -19.27
N LYS A 11 20.18 -12.25 -18.93
CA LYS A 11 20.76 -11.85 -17.64
C LYS A 11 20.73 -10.32 -17.46
N PHE A 12 21.06 -9.57 -18.51
CA PHE A 12 20.96 -8.11 -18.52
C PHE A 12 19.52 -7.62 -18.41
N LYS A 13 18.56 -8.20 -19.15
CA LYS A 13 17.13 -7.87 -19.02
C LYS A 13 16.61 -8.13 -17.60
N LYS A 14 17.02 -9.23 -16.96
CA LYS A 14 16.64 -9.59 -15.59
C LYS A 14 17.25 -8.62 -14.56
N LYS A 15 18.53 -8.25 -14.71
CA LYS A 15 19.21 -7.26 -13.86
C LYS A 15 18.60 -5.86 -14.02
N ARG A 16 18.27 -5.45 -15.25
CA ARG A 16 17.61 -4.16 -15.54
C ARG A 16 16.20 -4.11 -14.96
N LYS A 17 15.39 -5.19 -15.10
CA LYS A 17 14.08 -5.29 -14.42
C LYS A 17 14.19 -5.18 -12.90
N LYS A 18 15.20 -5.81 -12.30
CA LYS A 18 15.46 -5.75 -10.84
C LYS A 18 15.92 -4.37 -10.37
N MET A 19 16.79 -3.69 -11.13
CA MET A 19 17.20 -2.32 -10.82
C MET A 19 16.03 -1.33 -10.95
N ILE A 20 15.21 -1.48 -11.99
CA ILE A 20 13.99 -0.66 -12.16
C ILE A 20 12.97 -0.96 -11.05
N SER A 21 12.80 -2.21 -10.62
CA SER A 21 11.89 -2.51 -9.50
C SER A 21 12.39 -1.93 -8.19
N ASN A 22 13.71 -1.93 -7.95
CA ASN A 22 14.31 -1.35 -6.75
C ASN A 22 14.21 0.19 -6.73
N SER A 23 14.48 0.87 -7.86
CA SER A 23 14.31 2.32 -7.95
C SER A 23 12.84 2.74 -7.87
N LEU A 24 11.93 1.91 -8.41
CA LEU A 24 10.49 2.14 -8.30
C LEU A 24 10.03 1.93 -6.85
N SER A 25 10.53 0.91 -6.14
CA SER A 25 10.20 0.67 -4.73
C SER A 25 10.74 1.77 -3.82
N GLU A 26 11.93 2.33 -4.07
CA GLU A 26 12.48 3.45 -3.29
C GLU A 26 11.68 4.74 -3.49
N ASN A 27 11.28 5.05 -4.72
CA ASN A 27 10.41 6.20 -5.01
C ASN A 27 9.01 6.04 -4.41
N VAL A 28 8.44 4.84 -4.48
CA VAL A 28 7.16 4.51 -3.83
C VAL A 28 7.30 4.58 -2.31
N ALA A 29 8.41 4.11 -1.72
CA ALA A 29 8.65 4.14 -0.29
C ALA A 29 8.73 5.57 0.25
N GLY A 30 9.54 6.42 -0.39
CA GLY A 30 9.68 7.83 -0.01
C GLY A 30 8.36 8.59 -0.14
N PHE A 31 7.63 8.35 -1.22
CA PHE A 31 6.33 8.96 -1.44
C PHE A 31 5.27 8.48 -0.44
N VAL A 32 5.15 7.18 -0.19
CA VAL A 32 4.22 6.60 0.80
C VAL A 32 4.56 7.08 2.21
N SER A 33 5.83 7.09 2.61
CA SER A 33 6.27 7.59 3.91
C SER A 33 5.93 9.07 4.10
N HIS A 34 6.21 9.89 3.09
CA HIS A 34 5.84 11.30 3.11
C HIS A 34 4.32 11.50 3.18
N LYS A 35 3.55 10.69 2.45
CA LYS A 35 2.09 10.75 2.44
C LYS A 35 1.47 10.28 3.75
N VAL A 36 1.95 9.21 4.37
CA VAL A 36 1.53 8.78 5.72
C VAL A 36 1.72 9.94 6.70
N HIS A 37 2.90 10.58 6.69
CA HIS A 37 3.17 11.73 7.56
C HIS A 37 2.28 12.93 7.27
N GLN A 38 2.07 13.28 6.00
CA GLN A 38 1.17 14.38 5.61
C GLN A 38 -0.30 14.10 5.98
N THR A 39 -0.78 12.89 5.68
CA THR A 39 -2.11 12.39 6.00
C THR A 39 -2.42 12.60 7.48
N PHE A 40 -1.52 12.20 8.38
CA PHE A 40 -1.76 12.29 9.82
C PHE A 40 -1.35 13.63 10.44
N LYS A 41 -0.86 14.58 9.64
CA LYS A 41 -0.78 16.01 10.02
C LYS A 41 -2.11 16.74 9.89
N LEU A 42 -3.14 16.16 9.24
CA LEU A 42 -4.48 16.75 9.08
C LEU A 42 -5.35 16.72 10.36
N ASN A 43 -4.72 16.71 11.54
CA ASN A 43 -5.35 16.77 12.87
C ASN A 43 -6.39 15.69 13.27
N PRO A 44 -6.32 14.41 12.86
CA PRO A 44 -7.10 13.37 13.56
C PRO A 44 -6.58 13.15 14.99
N SER A 45 -7.46 12.81 15.93
CA SER A 45 -7.06 12.45 17.30
C SER A 45 -6.15 11.21 17.30
N LEU A 46 -5.32 11.03 18.34
CA LEU A 46 -4.43 9.86 18.44
C LEU A 46 -5.20 8.53 18.34
N SER A 47 -6.41 8.47 18.91
CA SER A 47 -7.30 7.31 18.83
C SER A 47 -7.72 7.03 17.37
N GLN A 48 -8.13 8.07 16.63
CA GLN A 48 -8.47 7.93 15.21
C GLN A 48 -7.27 7.48 14.38
N LYS A 49 -6.07 8.02 14.64
CA LYS A 49 -4.84 7.57 13.96
C LYS A 49 -4.60 6.07 14.18
N LYS A 50 -4.66 5.61 15.44
CA LYS A 50 -4.52 4.20 15.82
C LYS A 50 -5.52 3.32 15.09
N ASP A 51 -6.79 3.70 15.15
CA ASP A 51 -7.89 2.93 14.56
C ASP A 51 -7.81 2.82 13.04
N SER A 52 -7.51 3.93 12.36
CA SER A 52 -7.34 3.98 10.91
C SER A 52 -6.16 3.12 10.47
N LEU A 53 -4.99 3.31 11.07
CA LEU A 53 -3.78 2.57 10.70
C LEU A 53 -3.92 1.07 10.98
N THR A 54 -4.57 0.71 12.08
CA THR A 54 -4.89 -0.69 12.40
C THR A 54 -5.80 -1.30 11.34
N LEU A 55 -6.83 -0.57 10.90
CA LEU A 55 -7.72 -1.07 9.85
C LEU A 55 -7.02 -1.19 8.49
N VAL A 56 -6.22 -0.19 8.08
CA VAL A 56 -5.42 -0.25 6.85
C VAL A 56 -4.48 -1.45 6.86
N LYS A 57 -3.76 -1.66 7.97
CA LYS A 57 -2.89 -2.83 8.18
C LYS A 57 -3.67 -4.13 7.99
N ASN A 58 -4.83 -4.26 8.62
CA ASN A 58 -5.66 -5.47 8.50
C ASN A 58 -6.15 -5.71 7.08
N ILE A 59 -6.55 -4.66 6.36
CA ILE A 59 -6.94 -4.75 4.94
C ILE A 59 -5.76 -5.27 4.11
N MET A 60 -4.59 -4.66 4.25
CA MET A 60 -3.39 -5.06 3.49
C MET A 60 -2.96 -6.49 3.81
N MET A 61 -2.92 -6.88 5.08
CA MET A 61 -2.60 -8.26 5.46
C MET A 61 -3.58 -9.28 4.88
N ASN A 62 -4.88 -8.97 4.89
CA ASN A 62 -5.88 -9.87 4.32
C ASN A 62 -5.71 -10.03 2.81
N ILE A 63 -5.38 -8.95 2.09
CA ILE A 63 -5.06 -9.01 0.66
C ILE A 63 -3.78 -9.79 0.44
N ILE A 64 -2.69 -9.52 1.16
CA ILE A 64 -1.41 -10.24 1.00
C ILE A 64 -1.60 -11.74 1.22
N LYS A 65 -2.32 -12.14 2.27
CA LYS A 65 -2.62 -13.55 2.58
C LYS A 65 -3.47 -14.22 1.50
N ASN A 66 -4.36 -13.47 0.85
CA ASN A 66 -5.32 -13.99 -0.13
C ASN A 66 -5.16 -13.24 -1.47
N PHE A 67 -3.93 -13.09 -1.95
CA PHE A 67 -3.60 -12.12 -3.00
C PHE A 67 -4.36 -12.31 -4.31
N PHE A 68 -4.74 -13.54 -4.66
CA PHE A 68 -5.48 -13.81 -5.90
C PHE A 68 -7.00 -13.82 -5.72
N ASP A 69 -7.51 -13.63 -4.50
CA ASP A 69 -8.94 -13.59 -4.23
C ASP A 69 -9.47 -12.15 -4.29
N GLU A 70 -10.30 -11.90 -5.31
CA GLU A 70 -10.92 -10.59 -5.57
C GLU A 70 -11.79 -10.10 -4.41
N LYS A 71 -12.36 -11.01 -3.60
CA LYS A 71 -13.18 -10.66 -2.45
C LYS A 71 -12.44 -9.77 -1.45
N TYR A 72 -11.15 -10.04 -1.22
CA TYR A 72 -10.35 -9.27 -0.27
C TYR A 72 -9.85 -7.94 -0.85
N ARG A 73 -9.86 -7.82 -2.18
CA ARG A 73 -9.41 -6.62 -2.90
C ARG A 73 -10.49 -5.58 -3.08
N LYS A 74 -11.73 -5.80 -2.65
CA LYS A 74 -12.85 -4.88 -2.82
C LYS A 74 -13.58 -4.64 -1.51
N ILE A 75 -13.82 -3.37 -1.18
CA ILE A 75 -14.48 -2.95 0.05
C ILE A 75 -15.58 -1.95 -0.31
N LYS A 76 -16.81 -2.22 0.14
CA LYS A 76 -17.91 -1.27 -0.02
C LYS A 76 -17.65 -0.03 0.84
N MET A 77 -17.75 1.15 0.24
CA MET A 77 -17.58 2.42 0.94
C MET A 77 -18.66 2.63 2.02
N SER A 78 -19.84 2.02 1.85
CA SER A 78 -20.92 2.02 2.85
C SER A 78 -20.69 1.09 4.04
N ASN A 79 -19.63 0.27 4.05
CA ASN A 79 -19.31 -0.54 5.21
C ASN A 79 -19.02 0.35 6.41
N GLN A 80 -19.82 0.25 7.48
CA GLN A 80 -19.76 1.14 8.64
C GLN A 80 -18.35 1.26 9.23
N LYS A 81 -17.67 0.13 9.45
CA LYS A 81 -16.32 0.13 10.03
C LYS A 81 -15.31 0.82 9.10
N PHE A 82 -15.45 0.62 7.80
CA PHE A 82 -14.60 1.26 6.80
C PHE A 82 -14.89 2.76 6.68
N SER A 83 -16.15 3.16 6.65
CA SER A 83 -16.53 4.56 6.53
C SER A 83 -16.07 5.38 7.74
N GLU A 84 -16.36 4.90 8.95
CA GLU A 84 -16.00 5.56 10.21
C GLU A 84 -14.49 5.70 10.41
N LYS A 85 -13.71 4.66 10.06
CA LYS A 85 -12.28 4.62 10.36
C LYS A 85 -11.39 5.04 9.20
N ILE A 86 -11.91 5.14 7.98
CA ILE A 86 -11.10 5.46 6.79
C ILE A 86 -11.69 6.64 6.03
N ILE A 87 -12.96 6.59 5.63
CA ILE A 87 -13.54 7.62 4.74
C ILE A 87 -13.68 8.95 5.50
N TYR A 88 -14.20 8.90 6.71
CA TYR A 88 -14.44 10.10 7.52
C TYR A 88 -13.24 10.52 8.37
N VAL A 89 -12.13 9.78 8.31
CA VAL A 89 -10.88 10.19 8.98
C VAL A 89 -9.99 10.91 7.97
N PRO A 90 -9.71 12.22 8.18
CA PRO A 90 -8.89 13.00 7.26
C PRO A 90 -7.56 12.31 6.94
N GLY A 91 -7.29 12.17 5.64
CA GLY A 91 -6.08 11.57 5.09
C GLY A 91 -6.02 10.03 5.13
N ALA A 92 -6.86 9.34 5.91
CA ALA A 92 -6.80 7.88 6.02
C ALA A 92 -7.16 7.18 4.70
N PHE A 93 -8.13 7.71 3.96
CA PHE A 93 -8.46 7.19 2.63
C PHE A 93 -7.34 7.47 1.61
N ASP A 94 -6.68 8.62 1.70
CA ASP A 94 -5.54 8.95 0.84
C ASP A 94 -4.42 7.91 0.97
N LEU A 95 -4.19 7.36 2.16
CA LEU A 95 -3.21 6.29 2.35
C LEU A 95 -3.51 5.06 1.49
N LEU A 96 -4.80 4.68 1.39
CA LEU A 96 -5.20 3.57 0.52
C LEU A 96 -4.98 3.92 -0.95
N LEU A 97 -5.37 5.13 -1.38
CA LEU A 97 -5.17 5.58 -2.76
C LEU A 97 -3.69 5.55 -3.16
N HIS A 98 -2.81 6.06 -2.29
CA HIS A 98 -1.36 6.04 -2.53
C HIS A 98 -0.75 4.63 -2.51
N SER A 99 -1.41 3.65 -1.88
CA SER A 99 -1.04 2.23 -1.94
C SER A 99 -1.51 1.51 -3.22
N GLY A 100 -2.23 2.21 -4.10
CA GLY A 100 -2.72 1.69 -5.38
C GLY A 100 -4.21 1.36 -5.41
N PHE A 101 -4.96 1.61 -4.33
CA PHE A 101 -6.41 1.49 -4.38
C PHE A 101 -7.01 2.54 -5.33
N ARG A 102 -8.14 2.18 -5.93
CA ARG A 102 -8.99 3.04 -6.74
C ARG A 102 -10.40 3.04 -6.17
N THR A 103 -11.23 3.96 -6.63
CA THR A 103 -12.64 4.00 -6.29
C THR A 103 -13.50 4.07 -7.55
N ASP A 104 -14.64 3.40 -7.52
CA ASP A 104 -15.71 3.53 -8.53
C ASP A 104 -16.89 4.39 -8.00
N GLY A 105 -16.75 5.01 -6.83
CA GLY A 105 -17.79 5.78 -6.14
C GLY A 105 -18.58 4.97 -5.11
N GLU A 106 -18.68 3.65 -5.28
CA GLU A 106 -19.38 2.75 -4.34
C GLU A 106 -18.40 1.87 -3.55
N ASN A 107 -17.25 1.56 -4.16
CA ASN A 107 -16.27 0.61 -3.66
C ASN A 107 -14.87 1.19 -3.76
N ALA A 108 -14.08 0.96 -2.71
CA ALA A 108 -12.64 1.00 -2.81
C ALA A 108 -12.13 -0.36 -3.27
N TYR A 109 -11.28 -0.41 -4.30
CA TYR A 109 -10.75 -1.66 -4.81
C TYR A 109 -9.26 -1.58 -5.19
N LEU A 110 -8.55 -2.70 -5.04
CA LEU A 110 -7.15 -2.85 -5.43
C LEU A 110 -7.04 -3.66 -6.73
N PRO A 111 -6.66 -3.03 -7.85
CA PRO A 111 -6.49 -3.72 -9.14
C PRO A 111 -5.51 -4.91 -9.08
N MET A 112 -5.75 -5.91 -9.94
CA MET A 112 -4.92 -7.12 -10.02
C MET A 112 -3.48 -6.88 -10.53
N ASP A 113 -3.23 -5.74 -11.18
CA ASP A 113 -1.90 -5.35 -11.67
C ASP A 113 -1.00 -4.77 -10.56
N VAL A 114 -1.57 -4.44 -9.38
CA VAL A 114 -0.80 -4.05 -8.21
C VAL A 114 -0.10 -5.27 -7.63
N LYS A 115 1.23 -5.18 -7.52
CA LYS A 115 2.07 -6.27 -7.06
C LYS A 115 2.11 -6.35 -5.53
N VAL A 116 2.25 -7.56 -5.00
CA VAL A 116 2.27 -7.82 -3.55
C VAL A 116 3.40 -7.05 -2.84
N GLU A 117 4.55 -6.85 -3.50
CA GLU A 117 5.69 -6.17 -2.91
C GLU A 117 5.40 -4.69 -2.60
N VAL A 118 4.44 -4.08 -3.32
CA VAL A 118 3.98 -2.72 -3.01
C VAL A 118 3.21 -2.71 -1.68
N LEU A 119 2.38 -3.73 -1.45
CA LEU A 119 1.60 -3.85 -0.22
C LEU A 119 2.50 -4.15 1.00
N ASP A 120 3.49 -5.04 0.83
CA ASP A 120 4.48 -5.34 1.88
C ASP A 120 5.30 -4.09 2.28
N LEU A 121 5.68 -3.28 1.29
CA LEU A 121 6.39 -2.02 1.51
C LEU A 121 5.52 -1.02 2.28
N VAL A 122 4.27 -0.81 1.86
CA VAL A 122 3.36 0.11 2.54
C VAL A 122 3.09 -0.34 3.97
N LEU A 123 2.91 -1.65 4.19
CA LEU A 123 2.74 -2.23 5.51
C LEU A 123 3.94 -1.94 6.42
N SER A 124 5.17 -2.15 5.90
CA SER A 124 6.41 -1.88 6.64
C SER A 124 6.53 -0.40 7.05
N ILE A 125 6.10 0.53 6.18
CA ILE A 125 6.10 1.97 6.48
C ILE A 125 5.08 2.32 7.56
N ILE A 126 3.88 1.74 7.49
CA ILE A 126 2.83 1.94 8.50
C ILE A 126 3.30 1.44 9.87
N GLU A 127 3.90 0.26 9.93
CA GLU A 127 4.43 -0.31 11.17
C GLU A 127 5.54 0.56 11.78
N GLY A 128 6.46 1.04 10.95
CA GLY A 128 7.49 1.99 11.40
C GLY A 128 6.89 3.30 11.94
N TYR A 129 5.88 3.86 11.27
CA TYR A 129 5.21 5.07 11.73
C TYR A 129 4.48 4.86 13.06
N VAL A 130 3.79 3.74 13.24
CA VAL A 130 3.10 3.39 14.49
C VAL A 130 4.09 3.28 15.65
N GLY A 131 5.22 2.59 15.45
CA GLY A 131 6.24 2.45 16.49
C GLY A 131 6.87 3.78 16.93
N ILE A 132 7.00 4.75 16.01
CA ILE A 132 7.66 6.05 16.28
C ILE A 132 6.70 7.11 16.85
N HIS A 133 5.42 7.08 16.48
CA HIS A 133 4.51 8.21 16.73
C HIS A 133 3.27 7.87 17.57
N ILE A 134 3.05 6.58 17.85
CA ILE A 134 1.78 6.11 18.42
C ILE A 134 1.98 5.24 19.66
N GLU A 135 3.04 4.43 19.67
CA GLU A 135 3.39 3.52 20.78
C GLU A 135 4.56 4.03 21.65
N SER A 136 5.28 5.04 21.17
CA SER A 136 6.40 5.73 21.84
C SER A 136 5.96 6.71 22.93
#